data_AF-A0A258KPG3-F1
#
_entry.id   AF-A0A258KPG3-F1
#
_cell.length_a   1.000
_cell.length_b   1.000
_cell.length_c   1.000
_cell.angle_alpha   90.00
_cell.angle_beta   90.00
_cell.angle_gamma   90.00
#
_symmetry.space_group_name_H-M   'P 1'
#
loop_
_entity.id
_entity.type
_entity.pdbx_description
1 polymer ?
#
loop_
_entity_poly.entity_id
_entity_poly.type
_entity_poly.pdbx_seq_one_letter_code
_entity_poly.pdbx_strand_id
1 'polypeptide(L)'
;MSDLSNILPNGSHPDEAAIKRYLDGNATEEERFAIENQMSDEAFLNDAVEGLQEFKDKDLMQEYVAQLNNDLQKQTDKKKARKLKRALQDQDWTIIAIVVVLLLCSLGYAIIQLLLK
;
A
#
# COMPACT_ATOMS: atom_id res chain seq x y z
N MET A 1 -13.34 1.11 2.27
CA MET A 1 -13.09 1.12 0.82
C MET A 1 -12.21 2.32 0.55
N SER A 2 -10.90 2.12 0.59
CA SER A 2 -9.92 3.21 0.46
C SER A 2 -9.34 3.20 -0.95
N ASP A 3 -9.81 4.17 -1.74
CA ASP A 3 -9.19 4.84 -2.88
C ASP A 3 -8.17 4.04 -3.72
N LEU A 4 -8.67 3.15 -4.60
CA LEU A 4 -7.94 2.74 -5.82
C LEU A 4 -7.53 3.95 -6.68
N SER A 5 -8.30 5.04 -6.57
CA SER A 5 -8.08 6.35 -7.22
C SER A 5 -6.74 7.01 -6.90
N ASN A 6 -6.04 6.60 -5.83
CA ASN A 6 -4.72 7.16 -5.47
C ASN A 6 -3.52 6.39 -6.07
N ILE A 7 -3.75 5.24 -6.68
CA ILE A 7 -2.68 4.34 -7.18
C ILE A 7 -2.49 4.49 -8.69
N LEU A 8 -3.54 4.87 -9.41
CA LEU A 8 -3.47 5.17 -10.83
C LEU A 8 -3.00 6.62 -11.01
N PRO A 9 -2.06 6.90 -11.93
CA PRO A 9 -1.70 8.28 -12.25
C PRO A 9 -2.96 9.03 -12.69
N ASN A 10 -3.09 10.30 -12.28
CA ASN A 10 -4.16 11.19 -12.73
C ASN A 10 -4.06 11.40 -14.25
N GLY A 11 -4.61 10.47 -15.00
CA GLY A 11 -4.84 10.49 -16.43
C GLY A 11 -6.32 10.21 -16.68
N SER A 12 -6.85 10.71 -17.79
CA SER A 12 -8.20 10.47 -18.28
C SER A 12 -8.36 9.01 -18.74
N HIS A 13 -8.11 8.06 -17.85
CA HIS A 13 -8.25 6.64 -18.15
C HIS A 13 -9.74 6.28 -18.21
N PRO A 14 -10.16 5.41 -19.13
CA PRO A 14 -11.54 4.99 -19.22
C PRO A 14 -11.93 4.24 -17.94
N ASP A 15 -13.19 4.42 -17.52
CA ASP A 15 -13.74 3.73 -16.36
C ASP A 15 -13.58 2.22 -16.52
N GLU A 16 -13.13 1.52 -15.47
CA GLU A 16 -12.89 0.08 -15.47
C GLU A 16 -14.16 -0.68 -15.89
N ALA A 17 -15.33 -0.18 -15.48
CA ALA A 17 -16.61 -0.75 -15.88
C ALA A 17 -16.88 -0.60 -17.40
N ALA A 18 -16.44 0.50 -18.02
CA ALA A 18 -16.54 0.70 -19.46
C ALA A 18 -15.59 -0.21 -20.24
N ILE A 19 -14.34 -0.35 -19.77
CA ILE A 19 -13.37 -1.30 -20.35
C ILE A 19 -13.91 -2.73 -20.24
N LYS A 20 -14.50 -3.11 -19.10
CA LYS A 20 -15.12 -4.42 -18.93
C LYS A 20 -16.26 -4.66 -19.93
N ARG A 21 -17.17 -3.67 -20.10
CA ARG A 21 -18.23 -3.75 -21.11
C ARG A 21 -17.66 -3.89 -22.52
N TYR A 22 -16.58 -3.17 -22.83
CA TYR A 22 -15.88 -3.25 -24.11
C TYR A 22 -15.33 -4.66 -24.35
N LEU A 23 -14.64 -5.24 -23.37
CA LEU A 23 -14.14 -6.63 -23.42
C LEU A 23 -15.25 -7.68 -23.49
N ASP A 24 -16.42 -7.40 -22.92
CA ASP A 24 -17.59 -8.27 -22.96
C ASP A 24 -18.41 -8.11 -24.26
N GLY A 25 -18.07 -7.15 -25.14
CA GLY A 25 -18.82 -6.86 -26.36
C GLY A 25 -20.15 -6.12 -26.13
N ASN A 26 -20.36 -5.59 -24.92
CA ASN A 26 -21.60 -4.91 -24.49
C ASN A 26 -21.44 -3.39 -24.35
N ALA A 27 -20.33 -2.81 -24.81
CA ALA A 27 -20.11 -1.37 -24.80
C ALA A 27 -20.96 -0.65 -25.86
N THR A 28 -21.40 0.57 -25.55
CA THR A 28 -22.05 1.42 -26.55
C THR A 28 -21.04 1.89 -27.60
N GLU A 29 -21.51 2.33 -28.77
CA GLU A 29 -20.62 2.82 -29.83
C GLU A 29 -19.79 4.03 -29.38
N GLU A 30 -20.38 4.88 -28.54
CA GLU A 30 -19.72 6.03 -27.91
C GLU A 30 -18.59 5.58 -26.96
N GLU A 31 -18.85 4.57 -26.14
CA GLU A 31 -17.85 3.98 -25.23
C GLU A 31 -16.71 3.31 -26.01
N ARG A 32 -17.04 2.53 -27.05
CA ARG A 32 -16.05 1.89 -27.91
C ARG A 32 -15.14 2.91 -28.57
N PHE A 33 -15.70 3.95 -29.18
CA PHE A 33 -14.93 5.00 -29.82
C PHE A 33 -14.02 5.73 -28.84
N ALA A 34 -14.52 6.09 -27.65
CA ALA A 34 -13.72 6.75 -26.63
C ALA A 34 -12.54 5.90 -26.16
N ILE A 35 -12.77 4.60 -25.96
CA ILE A 35 -11.74 3.64 -25.55
C ILE A 35 -10.69 3.44 -26.67
N GLU A 36 -11.12 3.22 -27.90
CA GLU A 36 -10.23 3.04 -29.06
C GLU A 36 -9.39 4.31 -29.33
N ASN A 37 -9.97 5.50 -29.15
CA ASN A 37 -9.23 6.76 -29.25
C ASN A 37 -8.16 6.86 -28.15
N GLN A 38 -8.49 6.52 -26.90
CA GLN A 38 -7.54 6.55 -25.79
C GLN A 38 -6.45 5.48 -25.91
N MET A 39 -6.75 4.29 -26.44
CA MET A 39 -5.73 3.27 -26.75
C MET A 39 -4.72 3.76 -27.78
N SER A 40 -5.18 4.56 -28.74
CA SER A 40 -4.30 5.15 -29.77
C SER A 40 -3.34 6.17 -29.18
N ASP A 41 -3.79 6.92 -28.16
CA ASP A 41 -3.00 7.95 -27.49
C ASP A 41 -2.09 7.37 -26.39
N GLU A 42 -2.50 6.28 -25.73
CA GLU A 42 -1.81 5.68 -24.58
C GLU A 42 -1.35 4.24 -24.86
N ALA A 43 -0.07 4.07 -25.19
CA ALA A 43 0.53 2.75 -25.42
C ALA A 43 0.36 1.78 -24.24
N PHE A 44 0.36 2.28 -23.01
CA PHE A 44 0.13 1.48 -21.80
C PHE A 44 -1.30 0.93 -21.75
N LEU A 45 -2.30 1.74 -22.08
CA LEU A 45 -3.70 1.32 -22.09
C LEU A 45 -3.93 0.28 -23.20
N ASN A 46 -3.35 0.49 -24.38
CA ASN A 46 -3.42 -0.48 -25.47
C ASN A 46 -2.89 -1.86 -25.06
N ASP A 47 -1.66 -1.91 -24.50
CA ASP A 47 -1.04 -3.15 -24.03
C ASP A 47 -1.86 -3.83 -22.92
N ALA A 48 -2.40 -3.03 -21.99
CA ALA A 48 -3.24 -3.54 -20.91
C ALA A 48 -4.54 -4.17 -21.44
N VAL A 49 -5.24 -3.52 -22.38
CA VAL A 49 -6.49 -4.08 -22.93
C VAL A 49 -6.23 -5.29 -23.81
N GLU A 50 -5.17 -5.28 -24.62
CA GLU A 50 -4.76 -6.44 -25.42
C GLU A 50 -4.48 -7.65 -24.52
N GLY A 51 -3.70 -7.47 -23.45
CA GLY A 51 -3.44 -8.53 -22.46
C GLY A 51 -4.70 -9.02 -21.74
N LEU A 52 -5.67 -8.14 -21.47
CA LEU A 52 -6.96 -8.53 -20.90
C LEU A 52 -7.85 -9.30 -21.88
N GLN A 53 -7.77 -9.00 -23.19
CA GLN A 53 -8.50 -9.73 -24.24
C GLN A 53 -7.97 -11.15 -24.44
N GLU A 54 -6.66 -11.37 -24.31
CA GLU A 54 -6.05 -12.70 -24.41
C GLU A 54 -6.43 -13.61 -23.23
N PHE A 55 -6.94 -13.04 -22.14
CA PHE A 55 -7.31 -13.77 -20.94
C PHE A 55 -8.61 -14.57 -21.18
N LYS A 56 -8.48 -15.90 -21.32
CA LYS A 56 -9.57 -16.79 -21.72
C LYS A 56 -10.71 -16.90 -20.71
N ASP A 57 -10.42 -16.74 -19.42
CA ASP A 57 -11.37 -16.98 -18.35
C ASP A 57 -11.54 -15.74 -17.47
N LYS A 58 -12.65 -15.04 -17.67
CA LYS A 58 -12.97 -13.76 -17.01
C LYS A 58 -13.32 -13.93 -15.54
N ASP A 59 -13.77 -15.11 -15.12
CA ASP A 59 -14.05 -15.39 -13.71
C ASP A 59 -12.76 -15.64 -12.94
N LEU A 60 -11.82 -16.38 -13.54
CA LEU A 60 -10.47 -16.55 -12.98
C LEU A 60 -9.72 -15.22 -12.88
N MET A 61 -9.93 -14.30 -13.80
CA MET A 61 -9.34 -12.95 -13.76
C MET A 61 -9.77 -12.20 -12.48
N GLN A 62 -11.06 -12.21 -12.13
CA GLN A 62 -11.54 -11.51 -10.93
C GLN A 62 -10.96 -12.12 -9.65
N GLU A 63 -10.87 -13.45 -9.59
CA GLU A 63 -10.23 -14.13 -8.47
C GLU A 63 -8.75 -13.76 -8.37
N TYR A 64 -8.04 -13.73 -9.51
CA TYR A 64 -6.63 -13.38 -9.55
C TYR A 64 -6.37 -11.94 -9.10
N VAL A 65 -7.22 -10.99 -9.50
CA VAL A 65 -7.16 -9.60 -9.03
C VAL A 65 -7.35 -9.53 -7.50
N ALA A 66 -8.32 -10.27 -6.97
CA ALA A 66 -8.57 -10.33 -5.52
C ALA A 66 -7.37 -10.92 -4.75
N GLN A 67 -6.79 -12.02 -5.25
CA GLN A 67 -5.60 -12.63 -4.68
C GLN A 67 -4.39 -11.68 -4.73
N LEU A 68 -4.16 -11.04 -5.88
CA LEU A 68 -3.06 -10.09 -6.07
C LEU A 68 -3.16 -8.90 -5.11
N ASN A 69 -4.35 -8.32 -4.97
CA ASN A 69 -4.58 -7.21 -4.03
C ASN A 69 -4.32 -7.66 -2.58
N ASN A 70 -4.81 -8.84 -2.20
CA ASN A 70 -4.59 -9.40 -0.87
C ASN A 70 -3.09 -9.61 -0.57
N ASP A 71 -2.35 -10.16 -1.54
CA ASP A 71 -0.92 -10.42 -1.39
C ASP A 71 -0.08 -9.13 -1.38
N LEU A 72 -0.45 -8.13 -2.18
CA LEU A 72 0.14 -6.78 -2.12
C LEU A 72 -0.04 -6.13 -0.75
N GLN A 73 -1.26 -6.18 -0.20
CA GLN A 73 -1.54 -5.67 1.14
C GLN A 73 -0.69 -6.41 2.19
N LYS A 74 -0.68 -7.75 2.16
CA LYS A 74 0.15 -8.56 3.06
C LYS A 74 1.63 -8.21 2.98
N GLN A 75 2.18 -8.01 1.79
CA GLN A 75 3.60 -7.68 1.61
C GLN A 75 3.94 -6.27 2.12
N THR A 76 3.03 -5.33 1.92
CA THR A 76 3.21 -3.94 2.35
C THR A 76 3.04 -3.79 3.86
N ASP A 77 2.08 -4.50 4.45
CA ASP A 77 1.86 -4.54 5.90
C ASP A 77 3.01 -5.22 6.63
N LYS A 78 3.58 -6.29 6.08
CA LYS A 78 4.79 -6.92 6.63
C LYS A 78 5.97 -5.94 6.67
N LYS A 79 6.14 -5.11 5.64
CA LYS A 79 7.17 -4.05 5.63
C LYS A 79 6.89 -2.98 6.69
N LYS A 80 5.65 -2.51 6.83
CA LYS A 80 5.25 -1.56 7.88
C LYS A 80 5.50 -2.12 9.28
N ALA A 81 5.07 -3.36 9.54
CA ALA A 81 5.26 -4.03 10.82
C ALA A 81 6.74 -4.23 11.15
N ARG A 82 7.58 -4.62 10.17
CA ARG A 82 9.03 -4.69 10.36
C ARG A 82 9.64 -3.34 10.68
N LYS A 83 9.22 -2.26 10.01
CA LYS A 83 9.71 -0.90 10.27
C LYS A 83 9.35 -0.44 11.69
N LEU A 84 8.11 -0.69 12.12
CA LEU A 84 7.63 -0.40 13.48
C LEU A 84 8.39 -1.19 14.55
N LYS A 85 8.57 -2.51 14.37
CA LYS A 85 9.35 -3.33 15.32
C LYS A 85 10.78 -2.83 15.47
N ARG A 86 11.41 -2.41 14.36
CA ARG A 86 12.79 -1.91 14.37
C ARG A 86 12.91 -0.53 15.03
N ALA A 87 11.90 0.32 14.90
CA ALA A 87 11.82 1.60 15.60
C ALA A 87 11.65 1.44 17.12
N LEU A 88 10.89 0.43 17.57
CA LEU A 88 10.72 0.13 18.99
C LEU A 88 11.99 -0.46 19.64
N GLN A 89 12.76 -1.25 18.89
CA GLN A 89 13.98 -1.90 19.40
C GLN A 89 15.12 -0.89 19.71
N ASP A 90 15.13 0.28 19.05
CA ASP A 90 16.13 1.33 19.30
C ASP A 90 15.92 2.04 20.66
N GLN A 91 14.71 1.93 21.23
CA GLN A 91 14.34 2.62 22.46
C GLN A 91 14.88 1.94 23.73
N ASP A 92 15.32 0.67 23.64
CA ASP A 92 15.79 -0.10 24.80
C ASP A 92 17.02 0.55 25.47
N TRP A 93 17.97 1.06 24.67
CA TRP A 93 19.15 1.77 25.19
C TRP A 93 18.78 3.09 25.86
N THR A 94 17.77 3.80 25.35
CA THR A 94 17.27 5.04 25.95
C THR A 94 16.64 4.77 27.32
N ILE A 95 15.85 3.69 27.45
CA ILE A 95 15.23 3.30 28.72
C ILE A 95 16.31 2.94 29.75
N ILE A 96 17.32 2.15 29.37
CA ILE A 96 18.43 1.79 30.26
C ILE A 96 19.16 3.03 30.76
N ALA A 97 19.47 4.00 29.88
CA ALA A 97 20.14 5.23 30.25
C ALA A 97 19.31 6.05 31.28
N ILE A 98 18.00 6.17 31.07
CA ILE A 98 17.10 6.86 32.00
C ILE A 98 17.10 6.19 33.38
N VAL A 99 17.02 4.85 33.44
CA VAL A 99 17.05 4.09 34.70
C VAL A 99 18.37 4.29 35.45
N VAL A 100 19.50 4.27 34.75
CA VAL A 100 20.83 4.49 35.35
C VAL A 100 20.95 5.90 35.93
N VAL A 101 20.46 6.93 35.21
CA VAL A 101 20.45 8.31 35.70
C VAL A 101 19.58 8.44 36.95
N LEU A 102 18.38 7.86 36.96
CA LEU A 102 17.50 7.87 38.14
C LEU A 102 18.13 7.16 39.35
N LEU A 103 18.82 6.04 39.14
CA LEU A 103 19.57 5.34 40.18
C LEU A 103 20.70 6.20 40.74
N LEU A 104 21.46 6.88 39.88
CA LEU A 104 22.51 7.81 40.31
C LEU A 104 21.95 8.97 41.13
N CYS A 105 20.83 9.55 40.73
CA CYS A 105 20.14 10.60 41.50
C CYS A 105 19.67 10.08 42.86
N SER A 106 19.10 8.87 42.91
CA SER A 106 18.65 8.25 44.17
C SER A 106 19.81 7.96 45.12
N LEU A 107 20.93 7.45 44.60
CA LEU A 107 22.13 7.19 45.40
C LEU A 107 22.75 8.50 45.90
N GLY A 108 22.84 9.52 45.03
CA GLY A 108 23.32 10.85 45.42
C GLY A 108 22.48 11.46 46.55
N TYR A 109 21.16 11.37 46.44
CA TYR A 109 20.24 11.81 47.49
C TYR A 109 20.45 11.05 48.81
N ALA A 110 20.58 9.72 48.75
CA ALA A 110 20.82 8.90 49.92
C ALA A 110 22.14 9.26 50.63
N ILE A 111 23.22 9.51 49.89
CA ILE A 111 24.52 9.92 50.45
C ILE A 111 24.39 11.28 51.12
N ILE A 112 23.76 12.27 50.47
CA ILE A 112 23.57 13.60 51.06
C ILE A 112 22.76 13.49 52.35
N GLN A 113 21.68 12.71 52.36
CA GLN A 113 20.85 12.54 53.55
C GLN A 113 21.57 11.79 54.69
N LEU A 114 22.48 10.87 54.37
CA LEU A 114 23.33 10.19 55.35
C LEU A 114 24.40 11.13 55.91
N LEU A 115 24.90 12.08 55.11
CA LEU A 115 25.97 13.01 55.48
C LEU A 115 25.45 14.26 56.21
N LEU A 116 24.18 14.62 55.99
CA LEU A 116 23.50 15.73 56.67
C LEU A 116 22.85 15.31 58.01
N LYS A 117 22.94 14.03 58.37
CA LYS A 117 22.42 13.44 59.61
C LYS A 117 23.54 13.04 60.54
#